data_AF-A0A2V2RS73-F1
#
_entry.id   AF-A0A2V2RS73-F1
#
_cell.length_a   1.000
_cell.length_b   1.000
_cell.length_c   1.000
_cell.angle_alpha   90.00
_cell.angle_beta   90.00
_cell.angle_gamma   90.00
#
_symmetry.space_group_name_H-M   'P 1'
#
loop_
_entity.id
_entity.type
_entity.pdbx_description
1 polymer ?
#
loop_
_entity_poly.entity_id
_entity_poly.type
_entity_poly.pdbx_seq_one_letter_code
_entity_poly.pdbx_strand_id
1 'polypeptide(L)'
;TAAHSEPGVVLGTVGYMSPEQVRGKASDHRSDIFALGAILYEMLSGKSPFRRETTADSMSAILNEDPPDISRSNSGISLSLDSLIRHCLEKNPEERFQSARDLAFDLQMITGNLESAQLQPITADSVALYAIPAGQNSVLACCKNHAAWLYHLDSGTSEQVRGLTEDDLAAQWTPDGHSIFVTERGTKPLNVVLVNIETGQRTVWKQIAPSDPTGILSVDNFHITPDGKTYVYSVRRILSDLFLVKGLR
;
A
#
# COMPACT_ATOMS: atom_id res chain seq x y z
N THR A 1 -37.80 12.96 -47.37
CA THR A 1 -36.63 12.10 -47.66
C THR A 1 -36.18 11.49 -46.36
N ALA A 2 -36.39 10.18 -46.21
CA ALA A 2 -36.09 9.43 -45.00
C ALA A 2 -34.57 9.17 -44.88
N ALA A 3 -34.02 9.31 -43.68
CA ALA A 3 -32.62 9.01 -43.39
C ALA A 3 -32.44 7.48 -43.28
N HIS A 4 -31.52 6.95 -44.08
CA HIS A 4 -31.08 5.56 -44.02
C HIS A 4 -30.16 5.36 -42.80
N SER A 5 -30.49 4.40 -41.95
CA SER A 5 -29.56 3.83 -40.97
C SER A 5 -28.65 2.82 -41.68
N GLU A 6 -27.33 3.03 -41.63
CA GLU A 6 -26.36 2.03 -42.08
C GLU A 6 -26.40 0.77 -41.19
N PRO A 7 -26.47 -0.44 -41.75
CA PRO A 7 -26.33 -1.67 -40.97
C PRO A 7 -24.85 -1.88 -40.62
N GLY A 8 -24.48 -1.73 -39.35
CA GLY A 8 -23.12 -2.08 -38.90
C GLY A 8 -22.58 -1.35 -37.69
N VAL A 9 -23.22 -0.28 -37.22
CA VAL A 9 -22.78 0.40 -35.99
C VAL A 9 -23.34 -0.34 -34.78
N VAL A 10 -22.61 -1.36 -34.32
CA VAL A 10 -22.86 -1.97 -33.01
C VAL A 10 -22.51 -0.93 -31.95
N LEU A 11 -23.54 -0.26 -31.44
CA LEU A 11 -23.43 0.75 -30.39
C LEU A 11 -23.14 0.07 -29.05
N GLY A 12 -21.87 0.02 -28.67
CA GLY A 12 -21.37 -0.38 -27.36
C GLY A 12 -19.87 -0.60 -27.38
N THR A 13 -19.18 -0.39 -26.26
CA THR A 13 -17.76 -0.75 -26.14
C THR A 13 -17.66 -2.27 -26.21
N VAL A 14 -17.27 -2.80 -27.37
CA VAL A 14 -17.36 -4.23 -27.74
C VAL A 14 -16.79 -5.17 -26.68
N GLY A 15 -15.77 -4.73 -25.93
CA GLY A 15 -15.11 -5.53 -24.88
C GLY A 15 -15.97 -5.97 -23.69
N TYR A 16 -17.19 -5.43 -23.52
CA TYR A 16 -18.10 -5.81 -22.42
C TYR A 16 -19.40 -6.45 -22.91
N MET A 17 -19.56 -6.69 -24.22
CA MET A 17 -20.75 -7.33 -24.75
C MET A 17 -20.78 -8.81 -24.40
N SER A 18 -21.96 -9.31 -24.05
CA SER A 18 -22.21 -10.74 -23.86
C SER A 18 -22.30 -11.50 -25.19
N PRO A 19 -22.05 -12.82 -25.21
CA PRO A 19 -22.18 -13.66 -26.40
C PRO A 19 -23.54 -13.60 -27.09
N GLU A 20 -24.62 -13.47 -26.33
CA GLU A 20 -25.98 -13.32 -26.84
C GLU A 20 -26.19 -11.96 -27.54
N GLN A 21 -25.62 -10.87 -27.01
CA GLN A 21 -25.66 -9.55 -27.63
C GLN A 21 -24.84 -9.52 -28.93
N VAL A 22 -23.65 -10.13 -28.95
CA VAL A 22 -22.84 -10.26 -30.17
C VAL A 22 -23.56 -11.07 -31.25
N ARG A 23 -24.35 -12.08 -30.86
CA ARG A 23 -25.19 -12.88 -31.79
C ARG A 23 -26.52 -12.20 -32.15
N GLY A 24 -26.83 -11.02 -31.62
CA GLY A 24 -28.10 -10.34 -31.85
C GLY A 24 -29.32 -11.07 -31.27
N LYS A 25 -29.14 -11.91 -30.25
CA LYS A 25 -30.22 -12.58 -29.53
C LYS A 25 -30.81 -11.67 -28.45
N ALA A 26 -31.98 -12.04 -27.94
CA ALA A 26 -32.54 -11.37 -26.77
C ALA A 26 -31.55 -11.47 -25.59
N SER A 27 -31.29 -10.34 -24.95
CA SER A 27 -30.50 -10.24 -23.72
C SER A 27 -31.44 -10.08 -22.54
N ASP A 28 -31.04 -10.63 -21.40
CA ASP A 28 -31.69 -10.45 -20.11
C ASP A 28 -30.65 -9.94 -19.07
N HIS A 29 -31.01 -9.92 -17.79
CA HIS A 29 -30.14 -9.44 -16.72
C HIS A 29 -28.82 -10.22 -16.59
N ARG A 30 -28.70 -11.41 -17.19
CA ARG A 30 -27.46 -12.21 -17.19
C ARG A 30 -26.42 -11.68 -18.18
N SER A 31 -26.83 -10.83 -19.13
CA SER A 31 -25.90 -10.06 -19.96
C SER A 31 -25.17 -8.99 -19.13
N ASP A 32 -25.85 -8.38 -18.15
CA ASP A 32 -25.22 -7.42 -17.22
C ASP A 32 -24.21 -8.10 -16.29
N ILE A 33 -24.50 -9.35 -15.87
CA ILE A 33 -23.58 -10.18 -15.08
C ILE A 33 -22.29 -10.46 -15.86
N PHE A 34 -22.40 -10.75 -17.16
CA PHE A 34 -21.23 -10.94 -18.03
C PHE A 34 -20.41 -9.66 -18.15
N ALA A 35 -21.06 -8.52 -18.39
CA ALA A 35 -20.40 -7.23 -18.49
C ALA A 35 -19.66 -6.87 -17.18
N LEU A 36 -20.28 -7.11 -16.03
CA LEU A 36 -19.66 -6.93 -14.72
C LEU A 36 -18.45 -7.84 -14.54
N GLY A 37 -18.53 -9.11 -14.93
CA GLY A 37 -17.39 -10.04 -14.92
C GLY A 37 -16.20 -9.53 -15.75
N ALA A 38 -16.47 -8.96 -16.94
CA ALA A 38 -15.45 -8.39 -17.79
C ALA A 38 -14.79 -7.13 -17.19
N ILE A 39 -15.59 -6.28 -16.51
CA ILE A 39 -15.08 -5.11 -15.79
C ILE A 39 -14.20 -5.55 -14.60
N LEU A 40 -14.65 -6.51 -13.80
CA LEU A 40 -13.88 -7.03 -12.66
C LEU A 40 -12.56 -7.64 -13.11
N TYR A 41 -12.58 -8.40 -14.21
CA TYR A 41 -11.37 -8.93 -14.83
C TYR A 41 -10.37 -7.83 -15.20
N GLU A 42 -10.85 -6.78 -15.87
CA GLU A 42 -10.01 -5.67 -16.32
C GLU A 42 -9.46 -4.85 -15.16
N MET A 43 -10.26 -4.61 -14.12
CA MET A 43 -9.80 -3.92 -12.91
C MET A 43 -8.66 -4.68 -12.21
N LEU A 44 -8.71 -6.02 -12.20
CA LEU A 44 -7.74 -6.84 -11.50
C LEU A 44 -6.48 -7.15 -12.33
N SER A 45 -6.62 -7.28 -13.66
CA SER A 45 -5.51 -7.62 -14.55
C SER A 45 -4.90 -6.42 -15.27
N GLY A 46 -5.59 -5.27 -15.26
CA GLY A 46 -5.27 -4.10 -16.09
C GLY A 46 -5.50 -4.31 -17.59
N LYS A 47 -6.13 -5.43 -18.00
CA LYS A 47 -6.35 -5.81 -19.40
C LYS A 47 -7.76 -6.31 -19.61
N SER A 48 -8.40 -5.92 -20.72
CA SER A 48 -9.71 -6.48 -21.09
C SER A 48 -9.58 -7.97 -21.49
N PRO A 49 -10.50 -8.85 -21.03
CA PRO A 49 -10.37 -10.29 -21.24
C PRO A 49 -10.44 -10.71 -22.72
N PHE A 50 -11.30 -10.04 -23.51
CA PHE A 50 -11.60 -10.42 -24.89
C PHE A 50 -11.16 -9.37 -25.92
N ARG A 51 -10.48 -8.29 -25.52
CA ARG A 51 -10.00 -7.29 -26.47
C ARG A 51 -8.88 -7.87 -27.34
N ARG A 52 -9.01 -7.68 -28.65
CA ARG A 52 -8.04 -8.09 -29.69
C ARG A 52 -7.71 -6.89 -30.60
N GLU A 53 -6.87 -7.12 -31.60
CA GLU A 53 -6.45 -6.08 -32.55
C GLU A 53 -7.62 -5.53 -33.36
N THR A 54 -8.54 -6.40 -33.78
CA THR A 54 -9.73 -6.00 -34.53
C THR A 54 -11.02 -6.21 -33.73
N THR A 55 -12.06 -5.48 -34.11
CA THR A 55 -13.40 -5.64 -33.55
C THR A 55 -13.97 -7.03 -33.82
N ALA A 56 -13.73 -7.58 -35.02
CA ALA A 56 -14.19 -8.92 -35.39
C ALA A 56 -13.51 -10.01 -34.55
N ASP A 57 -12.20 -9.88 -34.31
CA ASP A 57 -11.47 -10.81 -33.45
C ASP A 57 -11.94 -10.72 -32.00
N SER A 58 -12.24 -9.51 -31.52
CA SER A 58 -12.78 -9.31 -30.17
C SER A 58 -14.15 -9.95 -30.02
N MET A 59 -15.02 -9.83 -31.03
CA MET A 59 -16.31 -10.51 -31.06
C MET A 59 -16.14 -12.03 -31.10
N SER A 60 -15.19 -12.56 -31.90
CA SER A 60 -14.88 -13.99 -31.92
C SER A 60 -14.42 -14.50 -30.55
N ALA A 61 -13.54 -13.76 -29.88
CA ALA A 61 -13.04 -14.10 -28.54
C ALA A 61 -14.17 -14.09 -27.50
N ILE A 62 -15.09 -13.12 -27.56
CA ILE A 62 -16.29 -13.10 -26.70
C ILE A 62 -17.11 -14.38 -26.89
N LEU A 63 -17.25 -14.87 -28.12
CA LEU A 63 -18.09 -16.03 -28.44
C LEU A 63 -17.45 -17.38 -28.09
N ASN A 64 -16.13 -17.50 -28.21
CA ASN A 64 -15.45 -18.81 -28.32
C ASN A 64 -14.24 -19.00 -27.40
N GLU A 65 -13.72 -17.96 -26.77
CA GLU A 65 -12.50 -18.04 -25.96
C GLU A 65 -12.79 -17.81 -24.47
N ASP A 66 -12.11 -18.55 -23.60
CA ASP A 66 -12.14 -18.32 -22.16
C ASP A 66 -11.26 -17.13 -21.76
N PRO A 67 -11.58 -16.41 -20.67
CA PRO A 67 -10.70 -15.36 -20.16
C PRO A 67 -9.34 -15.97 -19.72
N PRO A 68 -8.21 -15.31 -20.03
CA PRO A 68 -6.90 -15.76 -19.57
C PRO A 68 -6.80 -15.79 -18.03
N ASP A 69 -6.08 -16.76 -17.46
CA ASP A 69 -5.88 -16.86 -15.99
C ASP A 69 -5.34 -15.56 -15.40
N ILE A 70 -6.06 -14.96 -14.43
CA ILE A 70 -5.58 -13.76 -13.73
C ILE A 70 -4.49 -14.15 -12.72
N SER A 71 -4.63 -15.33 -12.10
CA SER A 71 -3.72 -15.86 -11.08
C SER A 71 -2.28 -16.05 -11.55
N ARG A 72 -2.04 -16.21 -12.86
CA ARG A 72 -0.69 -16.32 -13.42
C ARG A 72 0.03 -14.98 -13.55
N SER A 73 -0.68 -13.85 -13.55
CA SER A 73 -0.07 -12.52 -13.74
C SER A 73 0.05 -11.69 -12.47
N ASN A 74 -0.74 -11.96 -11.42
CA ASN A 74 -0.77 -11.19 -10.18
C ASN A 74 -0.84 -12.09 -8.95
N SER A 75 0.25 -12.16 -8.18
CA SER A 75 0.41 -13.00 -6.97
C SER A 75 -0.43 -12.57 -5.76
N GLY A 76 -1.34 -11.60 -5.92
CA GLY A 76 -2.18 -11.04 -4.84
C GLY A 76 -3.68 -11.35 -4.96
N ILE A 77 -4.10 -12.12 -5.97
CA ILE A 77 -5.53 -12.38 -6.21
C ILE A 77 -5.90 -13.77 -5.68
N SER A 78 -6.94 -13.82 -4.84
CA SER A 78 -7.47 -15.07 -4.31
C SER A 78 -8.06 -15.94 -5.43
N LEU A 79 -7.79 -17.26 -5.40
CA LEU A 79 -8.34 -18.24 -6.34
C LEU A 79 -9.88 -18.25 -6.37
N SER A 80 -10.52 -17.90 -5.25
CA SER A 80 -11.98 -17.79 -5.16
C SER A 80 -12.51 -16.62 -6.00
N LEU A 81 -11.77 -15.51 -6.08
CA LEU A 81 -12.17 -14.34 -6.87
C LEU A 81 -11.99 -14.60 -8.38
N ASP A 82 -10.91 -15.26 -8.78
CA ASP A 82 -10.71 -15.71 -10.17
C ASP A 82 -11.86 -16.64 -10.61
N SER A 83 -12.22 -17.60 -9.75
CA SER A 83 -13.31 -18.55 -10.02
C SER A 83 -14.67 -17.85 -10.15
N LEU A 84 -14.96 -16.86 -9.31
CA LEU A 84 -16.19 -16.06 -9.40
C LEU A 84 -16.28 -15.26 -10.71
N ILE A 85 -15.16 -14.64 -11.12
CA ILE A 85 -15.10 -13.90 -12.39
C ILE A 85 -15.30 -14.83 -13.58
N ARG A 86 -14.68 -16.01 -13.56
CA ARG A 86 -14.88 -17.05 -14.59
C ARG A 86 -16.34 -17.44 -14.72
N HIS A 87 -17.02 -17.68 -13.60
CA HIS A 87 -18.44 -18.03 -13.58
C HIS A 87 -19.33 -16.90 -14.15
N CYS A 88 -18.97 -15.62 -13.94
CA CYS A 88 -19.68 -14.50 -14.60
C CYS A 88 -19.48 -14.49 -16.12
N LEU A 89 -18.33 -14.96 -16.60
CA LEU A 89 -17.89 -14.91 -17.99
C LEU A 89 -18.24 -16.18 -18.80
N GLU A 90 -19.05 -17.07 -18.25
CA GLU A 90 -19.53 -18.26 -18.95
C GLU A 90 -20.26 -17.90 -20.24
N LYS A 91 -20.05 -18.68 -21.31
CA LYS A 91 -20.60 -18.32 -22.62
C LYS A 91 -22.09 -18.57 -22.71
N ASN A 92 -22.57 -19.60 -22.00
CA ASN A 92 -23.98 -19.92 -21.89
C ASN A 92 -24.61 -19.14 -20.70
N PRO A 93 -25.65 -18.31 -20.92
CA PRO A 93 -26.31 -17.59 -19.83
C PRO A 93 -26.87 -18.51 -18.72
N GLU A 94 -27.24 -19.74 -19.05
CA GLU A 94 -27.75 -20.72 -18.06
C GLU A 94 -26.65 -21.25 -17.12
N GLU A 95 -25.38 -21.13 -17.52
CA GLU A 95 -24.21 -21.55 -16.72
C GLU A 95 -23.62 -20.38 -15.91
N ARG A 96 -24.18 -19.17 -16.04
CA ARG A 96 -23.81 -18.00 -15.23
C ARG A 96 -24.61 -17.96 -13.92
N PHE A 97 -24.25 -17.02 -13.06
CA PHE A 97 -25.14 -16.58 -11.99
C PHE A 97 -26.51 -16.18 -12.53
N GLN A 98 -27.56 -16.73 -11.93
CA GLN A 98 -28.94 -16.47 -12.35
C GLN A 98 -29.49 -15.17 -11.77
N SER A 99 -28.82 -14.57 -10.78
CA SER A 99 -29.18 -13.26 -10.25
C SER A 99 -27.98 -12.47 -9.74
N ALA A 100 -28.09 -11.14 -9.74
CA ALA A 100 -27.09 -10.26 -9.12
C ALA A 100 -27.01 -10.45 -7.60
N ARG A 101 -28.08 -10.96 -6.96
CA ARG A 101 -28.07 -11.29 -5.53
C ARG A 101 -27.14 -12.47 -5.24
N ASP A 102 -27.17 -13.51 -6.06
CA ASP A 102 -26.31 -14.69 -5.87
C ASP A 102 -24.83 -14.30 -6.06
N LEU A 103 -24.54 -13.49 -7.08
CA LEU A 103 -23.22 -12.92 -7.29
C LEU A 103 -22.76 -12.07 -6.10
N ALA A 104 -23.64 -11.20 -5.57
CA ALA A 104 -23.31 -10.36 -4.42
C ALA A 104 -23.06 -11.18 -3.15
N PHE A 105 -23.80 -12.28 -2.94
CA PHE A 105 -23.59 -13.19 -1.82
C PHE A 105 -22.23 -13.88 -1.91
N ASP A 106 -21.87 -14.42 -3.07
CA ASP A 106 -20.56 -15.07 -3.26
C ASP A 106 -19.41 -14.07 -3.12
N LEU A 107 -19.58 -12.84 -3.63
CA LEU A 107 -18.60 -11.78 -3.47
C LEU A 107 -18.43 -11.38 -1.99
N GLN A 108 -19.53 -11.28 -1.24
CA GLN A 108 -19.50 -11.01 0.20
C GLN A 108 -18.82 -12.12 0.99
N MET A 109 -18.98 -13.39 0.60
CA MET A 109 -18.27 -14.50 1.25
C MET A 109 -16.76 -14.42 1.01
N ILE A 110 -16.35 -13.95 -0.17
CA ILE A 110 -14.93 -13.73 -0.49
C ILE A 110 -14.37 -12.53 0.29
N THR A 111 -15.10 -11.41 0.37
CA THR A 111 -14.65 -10.20 1.07
C THR A 111 -14.83 -10.26 2.58
N GLY A 112 -15.77 -11.03 3.10
CA GLY A 112 -16.00 -11.20 4.53
C GLY A 112 -14.79 -11.81 5.25
N ASN A 113 -13.97 -12.60 4.53
CA ASN A 113 -12.66 -13.06 5.02
C ASN A 113 -11.60 -11.95 5.08
N LEU A 114 -11.77 -10.85 4.32
CA LEU A 114 -10.90 -9.67 4.38
C LEU A 114 -11.36 -8.70 5.49
N GLU A 115 -12.67 -8.60 5.74
CA GLU A 115 -13.24 -7.75 6.80
C GLU A 115 -13.02 -8.33 8.22
N SER A 116 -12.71 -9.62 8.34
CA SER A 116 -12.26 -10.23 9.59
C SER A 116 -10.79 -9.98 9.94
N ALA A 117 -10.14 -8.97 9.35
CA ALA A 117 -8.93 -8.40 9.92
C ALA A 117 -9.30 -7.62 11.19
N GLN A 118 -9.59 -8.35 12.27
CA GLN A 118 -9.84 -7.76 13.58
C GLN A 118 -8.59 -6.96 13.96
N LEU A 119 -8.70 -5.63 14.01
CA LEU A 119 -7.62 -4.75 14.43
C LEU A 119 -7.29 -5.08 15.89
N GLN A 120 -6.28 -5.92 16.08
CA GLN A 120 -5.76 -6.23 17.40
C GLN A 120 -4.54 -5.33 17.65
N PRO A 121 -4.56 -4.51 18.71
CA PRO A 121 -3.37 -3.79 19.10
C PRO A 121 -2.31 -4.81 19.54
N ILE A 122 -1.21 -4.91 18.78
CA ILE A 122 -0.02 -5.68 19.20
C ILE A 122 0.82 -4.92 20.24
N THR A 123 0.50 -3.64 20.45
CA THR A 123 1.18 -2.74 21.38
C THR A 123 0.33 -2.51 22.63
N ALA A 124 0.96 -2.25 23.78
CA ALA A 124 0.27 -1.79 24.98
C ALA A 124 -0.43 -0.42 24.76
N ASP A 125 -1.34 -0.03 25.67
CA ASP A 125 -1.98 1.29 25.62
C ASP A 125 -0.94 2.43 25.64
N SER A 126 -1.12 3.44 24.79
CA SER A 126 -0.26 4.66 24.66
C SER A 126 1.10 4.46 23.98
N VAL A 127 1.20 3.58 22.97
CA VAL A 127 2.40 3.45 22.13
C VAL A 127 2.23 4.26 20.84
N ALA A 128 3.02 5.34 20.69
CA ALA A 128 3.44 5.87 19.38
C ALA A 128 4.31 7.12 19.52
N LEU A 129 5.36 7.21 18.69
CA LEU A 129 5.51 8.36 17.78
C LEU A 129 6.35 8.02 16.53
N TYR A 130 7.14 6.94 16.56
CA TYR A 130 7.90 6.45 15.42
C TYR A 130 7.96 4.92 15.44
N ALA A 131 7.44 4.28 14.39
CA ALA A 131 7.63 2.86 14.13
C ALA A 131 8.46 2.72 12.86
N ILE A 132 9.56 1.96 12.92
CA ILE A 132 10.44 1.75 11.77
C ILE A 132 10.46 0.26 11.43
N PRO A 133 10.16 -0.12 10.17
CA PRO A 133 10.30 -1.51 9.73
C PRO A 133 11.68 -2.05 10.03
N ALA A 134 11.74 -3.21 10.66
CA ALA A 134 12.95 -3.96 10.99
C ALA A 134 12.93 -5.28 10.20
N GLY A 135 13.21 -5.21 8.90
CA GLY A 135 13.05 -6.33 7.98
C GLY A 135 11.60 -6.50 7.48
N GLN A 136 11.28 -7.71 6.99
CA GLN A 136 9.97 -7.96 6.36
C GLN A 136 8.81 -8.06 7.35
N ASN A 137 9.10 -8.49 8.58
CA ASN A 137 8.05 -8.94 9.48
C ASN A 137 8.27 -8.54 10.95
N SER A 138 8.97 -7.45 11.17
CA SER A 138 9.15 -6.87 12.49
C SER A 138 9.16 -5.34 12.43
N VAL A 139 8.79 -4.70 13.53
CA VAL A 139 8.73 -3.24 13.65
C VAL A 139 9.36 -2.83 14.97
N LEU A 140 10.27 -1.86 14.93
CA LEU A 140 10.76 -1.20 16.12
C LEU A 140 9.75 -0.14 16.55
N ALA A 141 9.29 -0.16 17.80
CA ALA A 141 8.44 0.88 18.36
C ALA A 141 8.84 1.22 19.80
N CYS A 142 8.68 2.49 20.18
CA CYS A 142 8.96 2.98 21.54
C CYS A 142 7.67 3.04 22.36
N CYS A 143 7.68 2.45 23.55
CA CYS A 143 6.50 2.33 24.42
C CYS A 143 6.47 3.35 25.57
N LYS A 144 5.35 3.36 26.32
CA LYS A 144 5.25 4.06 27.60
C LYS A 144 6.33 3.51 28.55
N ASN A 145 7.13 4.39 29.15
CA ASN A 145 8.44 4.15 29.82
C ASN A 145 9.66 4.20 28.90
N HIS A 146 9.50 4.61 27.65
CA HIS A 146 10.57 5.01 26.73
C HIS A 146 11.60 3.94 26.36
N ALA A 147 11.35 2.68 26.69
CA ALA A 147 12.12 1.55 26.16
C ALA A 147 11.71 1.30 24.70
N ALA A 148 12.71 1.02 23.86
CA ALA A 148 12.50 0.56 22.48
C ALA A 148 12.27 -0.95 22.46
N TRP A 149 11.25 -1.38 21.72
CA TRP A 149 10.84 -2.77 21.60
C TRP A 149 10.77 -3.17 20.14
N LEU A 150 11.24 -4.38 19.83
CA LEU A 150 11.06 -5.03 18.55
C LEU A 150 9.81 -5.90 18.62
N TYR A 151 8.83 -5.59 17.77
CA TYR A 151 7.58 -6.32 17.64
C TYR A 151 7.64 -7.23 16.43
N HIS A 152 7.42 -8.53 16.61
CA HIS A 152 7.36 -9.50 15.52
C HIS A 152 5.91 -9.67 15.06
N LEU A 153 5.65 -9.39 13.78
CA LEU A 153 4.29 -9.31 13.26
C LEU A 153 3.64 -10.70 13.07
N ASP A 154 4.43 -11.76 12.89
CA ASP A 154 3.93 -13.14 12.73
C ASP A 154 3.46 -13.73 14.06
N SER A 155 4.26 -13.54 15.11
CA SER A 155 4.07 -14.19 16.40
C SER A 155 3.34 -13.31 17.41
N GLY A 156 3.26 -12.00 17.16
CA GLY A 156 2.75 -11.01 18.13
C GLY A 156 3.63 -10.85 19.37
N THR A 157 4.82 -11.45 19.38
CA THR A 157 5.77 -11.34 20.50
C THR A 157 6.57 -10.06 20.38
N SER A 158 7.01 -9.53 21.52
CA SER A 158 7.89 -8.36 21.57
C SER A 158 9.09 -8.61 22.46
N GLU A 159 10.26 -8.11 22.04
CA GLU A 159 11.47 -8.13 22.85
C GLU A 159 12.04 -6.72 23.03
N GLN A 160 12.65 -6.47 24.18
CA GLN A 160 13.28 -5.19 24.46
C GLN A 160 14.61 -5.10 23.71
N VAL A 161 14.80 -4.03 22.94
CA VAL A 161 16.03 -3.81 22.19
C VAL A 161 17.10 -3.27 23.13
N ARG A 162 18.24 -3.96 23.18
CA ARG A 162 19.38 -3.56 24.00
C ARG A 162 20.09 -2.36 23.39
N GLY A 163 20.62 -1.50 24.25
CA GLY A 163 21.45 -0.37 23.84
C GLY A 163 20.68 0.85 23.35
N LEU A 164 19.35 0.81 23.24
CA LEU A 164 18.50 1.98 22.98
C LEU A 164 18.01 2.61 24.28
N THR A 165 17.98 3.94 24.33
CA THR A 165 17.56 4.75 25.49
C THR A 165 16.36 5.63 25.15
N GLU A 166 15.82 6.29 26.17
CA GLU A 166 14.67 7.20 26.03
C GLU A 166 14.95 8.45 25.20
N ASP A 167 16.22 8.84 25.11
CA ASP A 167 16.67 10.00 24.34
C ASP A 167 16.94 9.67 22.87
N ASP A 168 16.91 8.40 22.49
CA ASP A 168 17.18 7.97 21.12
C ASP A 168 15.98 8.18 20.21
N LEU A 169 16.22 8.84 19.08
CA LEU A 169 15.30 8.88 17.95
C LEU A 169 15.84 8.00 16.84
N ALA A 170 15.18 6.85 16.65
CA ALA A 170 15.47 5.92 15.57
C ALA A 170 15.33 6.59 14.20
N ALA A 171 16.30 6.37 13.32
CA ALA A 171 16.36 6.98 11.99
C ALA A 171 16.29 5.94 10.87
N GLN A 172 17.16 4.94 10.87
CA GLN A 172 17.23 3.94 9.80
C GLN A 172 17.99 2.68 10.22
N TRP A 173 17.53 1.51 9.77
CA TRP A 173 18.26 0.24 9.94
C TRP A 173 19.37 0.06 8.92
N THR A 174 20.45 -0.61 9.32
CA THR A 174 21.45 -1.11 8.37
C THR A 174 20.85 -2.25 7.53
N PRO A 175 21.36 -2.51 6.30
CA PRO A 175 20.76 -3.47 5.38
C PRO A 175 20.85 -4.92 5.90
N ASP A 176 21.82 -5.19 6.78
CA ASP A 176 21.98 -6.47 7.47
C ASP A 176 20.97 -6.65 8.62
N GLY A 177 20.26 -5.61 9.05
CA GLY A 177 19.31 -5.65 10.15
C GLY A 177 19.92 -5.77 11.55
N HIS A 178 21.26 -5.75 11.71
CA HIS A 178 21.92 -5.96 13.00
C HIS A 178 22.16 -4.65 13.76
N SER A 179 22.02 -3.50 13.11
CA SER A 179 22.26 -2.19 13.71
C SER A 179 21.27 -1.14 13.25
N ILE A 180 21.07 -0.12 14.08
CA ILE A 180 20.19 1.01 13.79
C ILE A 180 20.91 2.34 14.03
N PHE A 181 20.74 3.27 13.09
CA PHE A 181 21.11 4.66 13.28
C PHE A 181 20.08 5.36 14.15
N VAL A 182 20.54 6.00 15.21
CA VAL A 182 19.73 6.84 16.10
C VAL A 182 20.35 8.21 16.25
N THR A 183 19.52 9.19 16.61
CA THR A 183 19.96 10.52 17.03
C THR A 183 19.65 10.76 18.49
N GLU A 184 20.61 11.30 19.24
CA GLU A 184 20.44 11.57 20.67
C GLU A 184 19.81 12.95 20.89
N ARG A 185 18.62 12.98 21.50
CA ARG A 185 17.92 14.24 21.81
C ARG A 185 18.76 15.15 22.70
N GLY A 186 18.65 16.46 22.46
CA GLY A 186 19.26 17.49 23.31
C GLY A 186 20.78 17.65 23.17
N THR A 187 21.45 16.79 22.38
CA THR A 187 22.89 16.92 22.13
C THR A 187 23.19 18.05 21.14
N LYS A 188 24.20 18.87 21.47
CA LYS A 188 24.78 19.88 20.57
C LYS A 188 26.31 19.75 20.65
N PRO A 189 27.00 19.27 19.60
CA PRO A 189 26.48 18.87 18.28
C PRO A 189 25.52 17.67 18.34
N LEU A 190 24.68 17.52 17.31
CA LEU A 190 23.76 16.38 17.21
C LEU A 190 24.58 15.11 17.01
N ASN A 191 24.52 14.20 17.98
CA ASN A 191 25.16 12.90 17.86
C ASN A 191 24.28 11.95 17.05
N VAL A 192 24.84 11.40 15.97
CA VAL A 192 24.30 10.25 15.26
C VAL A 192 25.08 9.01 15.71
N VAL A 193 24.36 8.07 16.31
CA VAL A 193 24.92 6.87 16.93
C VAL A 193 24.44 5.65 16.17
N LEU A 194 25.35 4.72 15.89
CA LEU A 194 25.04 3.40 15.40
C LEU A 194 24.96 2.45 16.60
N VAL A 195 23.80 1.84 16.80
CA VAL A 195 23.54 0.91 17.91
C VAL A 195 23.39 -0.49 17.35
N ASN A 196 24.25 -1.42 17.78
CA ASN A 196 24.11 -2.83 17.48
C ASN A 196 23.09 -3.44 18.46
N ILE A 197 22.02 -4.03 17.93
CA ILE A 197 20.87 -4.44 18.76
C ILE A 197 21.11 -5.74 19.53
N GLU A 198 22.01 -6.60 19.06
CA GLU A 198 22.32 -7.88 19.70
C GLU A 198 23.23 -7.70 20.92
N THR A 199 24.28 -6.90 20.74
CA THR A 199 25.29 -6.63 21.75
C THR A 199 24.93 -5.45 22.65
N GLY A 200 24.05 -4.55 22.18
CA GLY A 200 23.78 -3.26 22.81
C GLY A 200 24.93 -2.25 22.65
N GLN A 201 25.95 -2.54 21.84
CA GLN A 201 27.09 -1.66 21.63
C GLN A 201 26.66 -0.38 20.91
N ARG A 202 27.06 0.77 21.46
CA ARG A 202 26.80 2.10 20.89
C ARG A 202 28.11 2.67 20.33
N THR A 203 28.10 3.09 19.07
CA THR A 203 29.24 3.74 18.41
C THR A 203 28.82 5.07 17.83
N VAL A 204 29.49 6.16 18.19
CA VAL A 204 29.25 7.46 17.55
C VAL A 204 29.68 7.36 16.09
N TRP A 205 28.72 7.43 15.18
CA TRP A 205 28.97 7.38 13.74
C TRP A 205 29.36 8.75 13.20
N LYS A 206 28.65 9.80 13.64
CA LYS A 206 28.90 11.17 13.21
C LYS A 206 28.42 12.18 14.24
N GLN A 207 29.12 13.30 14.35
CA GLN A 207 28.63 14.49 15.01
C GLN A 207 28.27 15.54 13.96
N ILE A 208 27.05 16.06 14.05
CA ILE A 208 26.54 17.08 13.12
C ILE A 208 26.51 18.42 13.86
N ALA A 209 27.38 19.32 13.41
CA ALA A 209 27.43 20.70 13.85
C ALA A 209 27.39 21.59 12.59
N PRO A 210 26.36 22.43 12.41
CA PRO A 210 26.38 23.43 11.36
C PRO A 210 27.57 24.38 11.55
N SER A 211 28.23 24.75 10.45
CA SER A 211 29.45 25.58 10.48
C SER A 211 29.22 26.97 11.09
N ASP A 212 28.02 27.51 10.91
CA ASP A 212 27.56 28.74 11.55
C ASP A 212 26.52 28.42 12.64
N PRO A 213 26.87 28.59 13.93
CA PRO A 213 25.98 28.29 15.04
C PRO A 213 24.93 29.40 15.31
N THR A 214 25.02 30.54 14.62
CA THR A 214 24.22 31.73 14.95
C THR A 214 22.72 31.48 14.81
N GLY A 215 21.96 31.80 15.87
CA GLY A 215 20.51 31.68 15.91
C GLY A 215 20.00 30.24 15.91
N ILE A 216 20.84 29.20 15.97
CA ILE A 216 20.38 27.80 15.93
C ILE A 216 19.63 27.43 17.21
N LEU A 217 18.36 27.07 17.04
CA LEU A 217 17.53 26.51 18.08
C LEU A 217 17.75 25.00 18.20
N SER A 218 17.71 24.27 17.07
CA SER A 218 17.81 22.81 17.03
C SER A 218 18.28 22.28 15.67
N VAL A 219 18.77 21.04 15.68
CA VAL A 219 19.09 20.23 14.50
C VAL A 219 18.19 19.00 14.56
N ASP A 220 17.26 18.87 13.61
CA ASP A 220 16.17 17.88 13.66
C ASP A 220 15.96 17.22 12.29
N ASN A 221 14.98 16.30 12.19
CA ASN A 221 14.59 15.59 10.95
C ASN A 221 15.78 14.93 10.24
N PHE A 222 16.63 14.26 11.02
CA PHE A 222 17.74 13.50 10.47
C PHE A 222 17.22 12.24 9.78
N HIS A 223 17.63 12.03 8.53
CA HIS A 223 17.39 10.80 7.78
C HIS A 223 18.68 10.37 7.08
N ILE A 224 18.88 9.05 7.00
CA ILE A 224 20.06 8.45 6.37
C ILE A 224 19.65 7.26 5.50
N THR A 225 20.38 7.03 4.41
CA THR A 225 20.18 5.85 3.56
C THR A 225 20.60 4.58 4.32
N PRO A 226 20.00 3.40 4.03
CA PRO A 226 20.36 2.16 4.72
C PRO A 226 21.85 1.84 4.66
N ASP A 227 22.51 2.13 3.53
CA ASP A 227 23.96 1.92 3.36
C ASP A 227 24.84 2.91 4.13
N GLY A 228 24.25 3.87 4.84
CA GLY A 228 24.95 4.88 5.63
C GLY A 228 25.70 5.93 4.81
N LYS A 229 25.56 5.96 3.49
CA LYS A 229 26.39 6.83 2.62
C LYS A 229 25.84 8.24 2.44
N THR A 230 24.53 8.42 2.53
CA THR A 230 23.86 9.71 2.28
C THR A 230 22.92 10.04 3.42
N TYR A 231 22.99 11.25 3.94
CA TYR A 231 22.07 11.72 4.98
C TYR A 231 21.62 13.16 4.73
N VAL A 232 20.48 13.51 5.29
CA VAL A 232 19.91 14.85 5.30
C VAL A 232 19.48 15.20 6.72
N TYR A 233 19.46 16.49 7.05
CA TYR A 233 18.97 17.01 8.31
C TYR A 233 18.46 18.44 8.11
N SER A 234 17.63 18.90 9.04
CA SER A 234 17.13 20.27 9.07
C SER A 234 17.71 21.04 10.25
N VAL A 235 17.92 22.34 10.08
CA VAL A 235 18.36 23.24 11.14
C VAL A 235 17.26 24.29 11.34
N ARG A 236 16.75 24.41 12.57
CA ARG A 236 15.85 25.50 12.92
C ARG A 236 16.65 26.66 13.50
N ARG A 237 16.51 27.84 12.89
CA ARG A 237 17.12 29.09 13.34
C ARG A 237 16.03 30.08 13.75
N ILE A 238 16.28 30.83 14.83
CA ILE A 238 15.46 31.95 15.27
C ILE A 238 16.33 33.21 15.27
N LEU A 239 15.79 34.26 14.66
CA LEU A 239 16.28 35.63 14.78
C LEU A 239 15.21 36.40 15.57
N SER A 240 15.65 37.11 16.61
CA SER A 240 14.76 37.88 17.48
C SER A 240 15.38 39.23 17.76
N ASP A 241 14.61 40.29 17.52
CA ASP A 241 14.96 41.66 17.88
C ASP A 241 14.03 42.13 19.01
N LEU A 242 14.62 42.71 20.06
CA LEU A 242 13.89 43.30 21.17
C LEU A 242 13.97 44.82 21.07
N PHE A 243 12.83 45.48 20.84
CA PHE A 243 12.74 46.93 20.74
C PHE A 243 12.30 47.56 22.07
N LEU A 244 13.05 48.56 22.53
CA LEU A 244 12.67 49.38 23.67
C LEU A 244 12.02 50.68 23.16
N VAL A 245 10.72 50.85 23.40
CA VAL A 245 9.99 52.08 23.07
C VAL A 245 9.85 52.93 24.34
N LYS A 246 10.25 54.21 24.26
CA LYS A 246 10.11 55.20 25.34
C LYS A 246 9.34 56.42 24.82
N GLY A 247 8.67 57.15 25.71
CA GLY A 247 7.98 58.41 25.37
C GLY A 247 6.63 58.22 24.69
N LEU A 248 5.84 57.24 25.15
CA LEU A 248 4.43 57.12 24.77
C LEU A 248 3.66 58.37 25.25
N ARG A 249 2.88 58.99 24.37
CA ARG A 249 1.99 60.11 24.68
C ARG A 249 0.62 59.61 25.11
#